data_AF-A0A9W6WPZ7-F1
#
_entry.id   AF-A0A9W6WPZ7-F1
#
_cell.length_a   1.000
_cell.length_b   1.000
_cell.length_c   1.000
_cell.angle_alpha   90.00
_cell.angle_beta   90.00
_cell.angle_gamma   90.00
#
_symmetry.space_group_name_H-M   'P 1'
#
loop_
_entity.id
_entity.type
_entity.pdbx_description
1 polymer ?
#
loop_
_entity_poly.entity_id
_entity_poly.type
_entity_poly.pdbx_seq_one_letter_code
_entity_poly.pdbx_strand_id
1 'polypeptide(L)'
;MMDSNARKVKEAPVVAVFAADCGELSVSLTTFAAATFLYAAQVHGLATCPMEGFDQIRVRNALDIPDRYGVPVVICLGHPNPAAKPEKPSVRLDPREVFFDGKFGDSSEKIFSDK
;
A
#
# COMPACT_ATOMS: atom_id res chain seq x y z
N MET A 1 -0.47 6.57 16.15
CA MET A 1 -0.48 5.90 14.82
C MET A 1 0.85 5.20 14.54
N MET A 2 1.99 5.88 14.66
CA MET A 2 3.33 5.28 14.43
C MET A 2 3.62 4.04 15.31
N ASP A 3 3.24 4.07 16.60
CA ASP A 3 3.50 2.94 17.52
C ASP A 3 2.78 1.64 17.14
N SER A 4 1.63 1.73 16.45
CA SER A 4 0.86 0.55 15.99
C SER A 4 1.57 -0.20 14.84
N ASN A 5 2.45 0.48 14.09
CA ASN A 5 3.18 -0.11 12.98
C ASN A 5 4.50 -0.75 13.42
N ALA A 6 5.08 -0.31 14.55
CA ALA A 6 6.33 -0.85 15.07
C ALA A 6 6.27 -2.37 15.30
N ARG A 7 5.14 -2.91 15.79
CA ARG A 7 4.95 -4.36 15.95
C ARG A 7 5.10 -5.10 14.62
N LYS A 8 4.45 -4.60 13.57
CA LYS A 8 4.44 -5.23 12.23
C LYS A 8 5.82 -5.25 11.61
N VAL A 9 6.60 -4.18 11.79
CA VAL A 9 8.00 -4.08 11.33
C VAL A 9 8.89 -5.06 12.09
N LYS A 10 8.69 -5.25 13.39
CA LYS A 10 9.51 -6.17 14.21
C LYS A 10 9.17 -7.65 14.00
N GLU A 11 7.91 -7.95 13.74
CA GLU A 11 7.43 -9.33 13.53
C GLU A 11 7.66 -9.83 12.10
N ALA A 12 7.72 -8.91 11.12
CA ALA A 12 7.92 -9.29 9.73
C ALA A 12 9.37 -9.76 9.49
N PRO A 13 9.58 -10.92 8.85
CA PRO A 13 10.92 -11.39 8.49
C PRO A 13 11.59 -10.49 7.45
N VAL A 14 10.80 -9.81 6.60
CA VAL A 14 11.31 -8.88 5.59
C VAL A 14 10.48 -7.60 5.58
N VAL A 15 11.16 -6.47 5.39
CA VAL A 15 10.56 -5.16 5.23
C VAL A 15 11.13 -4.52 3.96
N ALA A 16 10.28 -4.31 2.96
CA ALA A 16 10.65 -3.69 1.70
C ALA A 16 10.37 -2.18 1.75
N VAL A 17 11.34 -1.36 1.35
CA VAL A 17 11.21 0.10 1.28
C VAL A 17 11.19 0.53 -0.18
N PHE A 18 10.11 1.17 -0.61
CA PHE A 18 9.97 1.66 -1.98
C PHE A 18 10.36 3.13 -2.01
N ALA A 19 11.44 3.45 -2.74
CA ALA A 19 11.95 4.81 -2.90
C ALA A 19 11.61 5.35 -4.29
N ALA A 20 10.93 6.49 -4.34
CA ALA A 20 10.53 7.19 -5.54
C ALA A 20 11.48 8.38 -5.79
N ASP A 21 12.05 8.47 -6.99
CA ASP A 21 12.86 9.62 -7.41
C ASP A 21 12.01 10.90 -7.51
N CYS A 22 12.37 12.08 -7.00
CA CYS A 22 11.52 13.30 -6.98
C CYS A 22 11.07 13.91 -8.35
N GLY A 23 11.06 13.16 -9.45
CA GLY A 23 10.37 13.54 -10.69
C GLY A 23 8.83 13.48 -10.57
N GLU A 24 8.13 14.27 -11.39
CA GLU A 24 6.69 14.58 -11.25
C GLU A 24 5.74 13.35 -11.20
N LEU A 25 6.10 12.24 -11.86
CA LEU A 25 5.26 11.01 -11.92
C LEU A 25 5.77 9.85 -11.06
N SER A 26 6.89 10.04 -10.37
CA SER A 26 7.62 8.95 -9.74
C SER A 26 6.87 8.24 -8.62
N VAL A 27 6.09 8.99 -7.84
CA VAL A 27 5.34 8.46 -6.71
C VAL A 27 4.25 7.51 -7.21
N SER A 28 3.47 7.91 -8.22
CA SER A 28 2.45 7.05 -8.82
C SER A 28 3.03 5.78 -9.43
N LEU A 29 4.13 5.89 -10.17
CA LEU A 29 4.83 4.73 -10.76
C LEU A 29 5.37 3.79 -9.68
N THR A 30 5.93 4.35 -8.61
CA THR A 30 6.43 3.58 -7.46
C THR A 30 5.29 2.86 -6.75
N THR A 31 4.13 3.50 -6.60
CA THR A 31 2.92 2.88 -6.02
C THR A 31 2.39 1.76 -6.91
N PHE A 32 2.44 1.88 -8.24
CA PHE A 32 2.10 0.75 -9.13
C PHE A 32 3.07 -0.42 -8.97
N ALA A 33 4.38 -0.16 -8.90
CA ALA A 33 5.37 -1.20 -8.63
C ALA A 33 5.13 -1.87 -7.26
N ALA A 34 4.82 -1.09 -6.24
CA ALA A 34 4.44 -1.59 -4.92
C ALA A 34 3.17 -2.46 -4.97
N ALA A 35 2.14 -2.05 -5.72
CA ALA A 35 0.93 -2.84 -5.90
C ALA A 35 1.21 -4.17 -6.63
N THR A 36 2.03 -4.16 -7.68
CA THR A 36 2.47 -5.39 -8.36
C THR A 36 3.23 -6.32 -7.42
N PHE A 37 4.10 -5.77 -6.57
CA PHE A 37 4.80 -6.54 -5.53
C PHE A 37 3.84 -7.20 -4.54
N LEU A 38 2.78 -6.49 -4.10
CA LEU A 38 1.75 -7.05 -3.21
C LEU A 38 1.04 -8.25 -3.87
N TYR A 39 0.65 -8.13 -5.14
CA TYR A 39 0.00 -9.24 -5.86
C TYR A 39 0.94 -10.44 -6.05
N ALA A 40 2.21 -10.19 -6.39
CA ALA A 40 3.21 -11.26 -6.51
C ALA A 40 3.40 -11.99 -5.18
N ALA A 41 3.57 -11.26 -4.08
CA ALA A 41 3.70 -11.83 -2.75
C ALA A 41 2.49 -12.70 -2.36
N GLN A 42 1.28 -12.25 -2.69
CA GLN A 42 0.05 -12.99 -2.42
C GLN A 42 0.01 -14.33 -3.17
N VAL A 43 0.39 -14.37 -4.46
CA VAL A 43 0.47 -15.62 -5.25
C VAL A 43 1.50 -16.59 -4.67
N HIS A 44 2.56 -16.07 -4.04
CA HIS A 44 3.56 -16.87 -3.32
C HIS A 44 3.15 -17.24 -1.89
N GLY A 45 1.90 -17.00 -1.48
CA GLY A 45 1.38 -17.37 -0.17
C GLY A 45 1.94 -16.53 0.99
N LEU A 46 2.45 -15.33 0.69
CA LEU A 46 2.93 -14.37 1.68
C LEU A 46 1.82 -13.40 2.07
N ALA A 47 1.79 -13.04 3.34
CA ALA A 47 1.00 -11.93 3.85
C ALA A 47 1.82 -10.64 3.77
N THR A 48 1.15 -9.55 3.43
CA THR A 48 1.77 -8.23 3.25
C THR A 48 1.02 -7.15 4.01
N CYS A 49 1.73 -6.14 4.52
CA CYS A 49 1.15 -4.96 5.12
C CYS A 49 1.85 -3.69 4.60
N PRO A 50 1.27 -3.00 3.59
CA PRO A 50 1.76 -1.70 3.15
C PRO A 50 1.43 -0.63 4.20
N MET A 51 2.37 0.28 4.44
CA MET A 51 2.29 1.32 5.46
C MET A 51 2.87 2.62 4.93
N GLU A 52 2.15 3.73 5.18
CA GLU A 52 2.62 5.11 4.95
C GLU A 52 2.94 5.84 6.26
N GLY A 53 2.36 5.38 7.37
CA GLY A 53 2.46 6.01 8.69
C GLY A 53 3.79 5.74 9.40
N PHE A 54 4.89 6.29 8.88
CA PHE A 54 6.25 6.21 9.44
C PHE A 54 7.00 7.55 9.27
N ASP A 55 8.14 7.69 9.95
CA ASP A 55 9.01 8.87 9.81
C ASP A 55 9.93 8.69 8.60
N GLN A 56 9.58 9.34 7.48
CA GLN A 56 10.33 9.22 6.23
C GLN A 56 11.78 9.69 6.37
N ILE A 57 12.06 10.75 7.14
CA ILE A 57 13.43 11.27 7.31
C ILE A 57 14.28 10.22 8.01
N ARG A 58 13.76 9.60 9.08
CA ARG A 58 14.47 8.54 9.79
C ARG A 58 14.67 7.29 8.93
N VAL A 59 13.69 6.89 8.12
CA VAL A 59 13.83 5.76 7.20
C VAL A 59 14.91 6.03 6.16
N ARG A 60 14.93 7.24 5.57
CA ARG A 60 15.98 7.62 4.62
C ARG A 60 17.36 7.57 5.24
N ASN A 61 17.52 8.19 6.41
CA ASN A 61 18.80 8.21 7.13
C ASN A 61 19.27 6.81 7.53
N ALA A 62 18.35 5.91 7.91
CA ALA A 62 18.69 4.54 8.31
C ALA A 62 19.12 3.66 7.13
N LEU A 63 18.76 4.03 5.90
CA LEU A 63 19.02 3.27 4.68
C LEU A 63 19.93 4.03 3.69
N ASP A 64 20.55 5.13 4.14
CA ASP A 64 21.40 6.00 3.35
C ASP A 64 20.74 6.46 2.02
N ILE A 65 19.43 6.70 2.04
CA ILE A 65 18.67 7.14 0.87
C ILE A 65 18.91 8.64 0.63
N PRO A 66 19.38 9.06 -0.57
CA PRO A 66 19.62 10.47 -0.88
C PRO A 66 18.34 11.32 -0.83
N ASP A 67 18.49 12.62 -0.54
CA ASP A 67 17.38 13.59 -0.45
C ASP A 67 16.55 13.74 -1.74
N ARG A 68 17.10 13.28 -2.87
CA ARG A 68 16.39 13.22 -4.16
C ARG A 68 15.25 12.20 -4.17
N TYR A 69 15.16 11.28 -3.20
CA TYR A 69 14.15 10.24 -3.18
C TYR A 69 13.16 10.42 -2.03
N GLY A 70 11.86 10.32 -2.35
CA GLY A 70 10.79 10.16 -1.37
C GLY A 70 10.53 8.68 -1.07
N VAL A 71 9.95 8.38 0.09
CA VAL A 71 9.56 7.00 0.45
C VAL A 71 8.04 6.97 0.60
N PRO A 72 7.28 6.73 -0.48
CA PRO A 72 5.82 6.72 -0.41
C PRO A 72 5.26 5.55 0.40
N VAL A 73 5.92 4.39 0.40
CA VAL A 73 5.39 3.19 1.06
C VAL A 73 6.50 2.27 1.57
N VAL A 74 6.26 1.67 2.74
CA VAL A 74 7.03 0.56 3.29
C VAL A 74 6.11 -0.65 3.41
N ILE A 75 6.59 -1.82 2.99
CA ILE A 75 5.79 -3.05 2.97
C ILE A 75 6.47 -4.11 3.84
N CYS A 76 5.81 -4.47 4.94
CA CYS A 76 6.15 -5.67 5.70
C CYS A 76 5.65 -6.90 4.95
N LEU A 77 6.45 -7.96 4.88
CA LEU A 77 6.02 -9.24 4.33
C LEU A 77 6.57 -10.44 5.12
N GLY A 78 5.81 -11.54 5.09
CA GLY A 78 6.17 -12.80 5.71
C GLY A 78 5.09 -13.86 5.53
N HIS A 79 5.28 -15.03 6.12
CA HIS A 79 4.22 -16.04 6.12
C HIS A 79 3.05 -15.60 7.02
N PRO A 80 1.80 -15.86 6.60
CA PRO A 80 0.63 -15.49 7.38
C PRO A 80 0.66 -16.19 8.74
N ASN A 81 0.43 -15.42 9.80
CA ASN A 81 0.21 -15.95 11.14
C ASN A 81 -1.30 -16.20 11.32
N PRO A 82 -1.78 -17.45 11.44
CA PRO A 82 -3.21 -17.75 11.58
C PRO A 82 -3.86 -17.15 12.84
N ALA A 83 -3.06 -16.84 13.85
CA ALA A 83 -3.52 -16.17 15.08
C ALA A 83 -3.66 -14.64 14.90
N ALA A 84 -3.00 -14.06 13.92
CA ALA A 84 -3.06 -12.63 13.63
C ALA A 84 -4.25 -12.32 12.72
N LYS A 85 -5.44 -12.15 13.32
CA LYS A 85 -6.64 -11.71 12.61
C LYS A 85 -6.76 -10.18 12.65
N PRO A 86 -7.16 -9.53 11.54
CA PRO A 86 -7.49 -8.11 11.59
C PRO A 86 -8.67 -7.89 12.54
N GLU A 87 -8.60 -6.83 13.35
CA GLU A 87 -9.65 -6.48 14.30
C GLU A 87 -10.99 -6.19 13.61
N LYS A 88 -10.92 -5.63 12.39
CA LYS A 88 -12.06 -5.36 11.53
C LYS A 88 -11.74 -5.73 10.08
N PRO A 89 -12.65 -6.40 9.35
CA PRO A 89 -12.52 -6.57 7.91
C PRO A 89 -12.45 -5.21 7.23
N SER A 90 -11.60 -5.07 6.22
CA SER A 90 -11.60 -3.86 5.40
C SER A 90 -12.84 -3.85 4.53
N VAL A 91 -13.69 -2.82 4.69
CA VAL A 91 -14.79 -2.57 3.76
C VAL A 91 -14.30 -1.79 2.54
N ARG A 92 -15.02 -1.90 1.43
CA ARG A 92 -14.85 -1.07 0.24
C ARG A 92 -16.14 -0.27 0.05
N LEU A 93 -16.01 0.94 -0.47
CA LEU A 93 -17.16 1.73 -0.91
C LEU A 93 -17.91 0.97 -2.01
N ASP A 94 -19.20 1.27 -2.16
CA ASP A 94 -19.96 0.72 -3.26
C ASP A 94 -19.32 1.19 -4.59
N PRO A 95 -19.14 0.33 -5.61
CA PRO A 95 -18.57 0.75 -6.89
C PRO A 95 -19.27 1.99 -7.47
N ARG A 96 -20.57 2.17 -7.23
CA ARG A 96 -21.33 3.33 -7.71
C ARG A 96 -20.93 4.66 -7.07
N GLU A 97 -20.22 4.63 -5.94
CA GLU A 97 -19.67 5.82 -5.28
C GLU A 97 -18.28 6.21 -5.81
N VAL A 98 -17.61 5.30 -6.51
CA VAL A 98 -16.20 5.47 -6.94
C VAL A 98 -16.09 5.60 -8.47
N PHE A 99 -16.95 4.91 -9.21
CA PHE A 99 -17.00 4.99 -10.67
C PHE A 99 -18.05 6.01 -11.11
N PHE A 100 -17.66 6.89 -12.04
CA PHE A 100 -18.57 7.87 -12.66
C PHE A 100 -18.53 7.68 -14.19
N ASP A 101 -19.69 7.73 -14.84
CA ASP A 101 -19.81 7.56 -16.30
C ASP A 101 -19.63 8.91 -17.02
N GLY A 102 -18.51 9.08 -17.72
CA GLY A 102 -18.20 10.29 -18.49
C GLY A 102 -17.63 11.45 -17.67
N LYS A 103 -18.34 11.95 -16.65
CA LYS A 103 -17.89 13.07 -15.80
C LYS A 103 -17.91 12.73 -14.32
N PHE A 104 -17.05 13.39 -13.54
CA PHE A 104 -17.03 13.23 -12.09
C PHE A 104 -18.39 13.61 -11.47
N GLY A 105 -18.96 12.69 -10.69
CA GLY A 105 -20.28 12.84 -10.05
C GLY A 105 -21.46 12.29 -10.86
N ASP A 106 -21.28 11.93 -12.14
CA ASP A 106 -22.35 11.34 -12.95
C ASP A 106 -22.64 9.89 -12.52
N SER A 107 -23.91 9.50 -12.59
CA SER A 107 -24.36 8.16 -12.19
C SER A 107 -23.70 7.07 -13.04
N SER A 108 -23.15 6.04 -12.37
CA SER A 108 -22.62 4.83 -13.00
C SER A 108 -23.61 3.66 -12.97
N GLU A 109 -24.89 3.88 -12.64
CA GLU A 109 -25.91 2.82 -12.61
C GLU A 109 -25.96 2.02 -13.90
N LYS A 110 -25.85 2.69 -15.06
CA LYS A 110 -25.85 2.04 -16.38
C LYS A 110 -24.70 1.05 -16.55
N ILE A 111 -23.52 1.34 -15.98
CA ILE A 111 -22.33 0.45 -16.04
C ILE A 111 -22.61 -0.88 -15.32
N PHE A 112 -23.44 -0.84 -14.28
CA PHE A 112 -23.71 -1.98 -13.41
C PHE A 112 -25.11 -2.59 -13.58
N SER A 113 -25.91 -2.12 -14.54
CA SER A 113 -27.29 -2.57 -14.77
C SER A 113 -27.40 -3.87 -15.57
N ASP A 114 -26.33 -4.30 -16.25
CA ASP A 114 -26.33 -5.47 -17.16
C ASP A 114 -25.78 -6.75 -16.49
N LYS A 115 -26.19 -7.04 -15.25
CA LYS A 115 -25.92 -8.33 -14.60
C LYS A 115 -27.20 -9.03 -14.18
#